data_AF-A0A3B8RUH1-F1
#
_entry.id   AF-A0A3B8RUH1-F1
#
_cell.length_a   1.000
_cell.length_b   1.000
_cell.length_c   1.000
_cell.angle_alpha   90.00
_cell.angle_beta   90.00
_cell.angle_gamma   90.00
#
_symmetry.space_group_name_H-M   'P 1'
#
loop_
_entity.id
_entity.type
_entity.pdbx_description
1 polymer ?
#
loop_
_entity_poly.entity_id
_entity_poly.type
_entity_poly.pdbx_seq_one_letter_code
_entity_poly.pdbx_strand_id
1 'polypeptide(L)'
;LENGNALTPNFLKELYKDIYQKYWGPEMVIDVEEQYTWARIPHFYYNFYVFQYATGFSASEILSQKILENGKDAVDKYLNYLKSGSSDYPINILRKAGVDMSSPDPILAVTKKMDTLLNEMEFLINKLELARDTK
;
A
#
# COMPACT_ATOMS: atom_id res chain seq x y z
N LEU A 1 0.69 25.24 -6.89
CA LEU A 1 -0.35 24.83 -5.92
C LEU A 1 -1.71 25.16 -6.51
N GLU A 2 -2.76 24.38 -6.22
CA GLU A 2 -4.12 24.60 -6.80
C GLU A 2 -4.68 26.00 -6.52
N ASN A 3 -4.19 26.67 -5.47
CA ASN A 3 -4.50 28.05 -5.12
C ASN A 3 -3.65 29.12 -5.85
N GLY A 4 -2.91 28.75 -6.90
CA GLY A 4 -2.13 29.68 -7.73
C GLY A 4 -0.70 29.99 -7.25
N ASN A 5 -0.26 29.45 -6.11
CA ASN A 5 1.12 29.65 -5.65
C ASN A 5 2.15 28.86 -6.50
N ALA A 6 3.37 29.39 -6.60
CA ALA A 6 4.46 28.80 -7.36
C ALA A 6 5.01 27.50 -6.74
N LEU A 7 5.33 26.51 -7.60
CA LEU A 7 6.01 25.27 -7.20
C LEU A 7 7.53 25.43 -7.35
N THR A 8 8.15 26.12 -6.39
CA THR A 8 9.60 26.32 -6.41
C THR A 8 10.35 25.07 -5.92
N PRO A 9 11.63 24.86 -6.32
CA PRO A 9 12.43 23.76 -5.80
C PRO A 9 12.53 23.75 -4.28
N ASN A 10 12.67 24.92 -3.65
CA ASN A 10 12.70 25.05 -2.18
C ASN A 10 11.38 24.58 -1.54
N PHE A 11 10.24 24.94 -2.12
CA PHE A 11 8.94 24.49 -1.64
C PHE A 11 8.82 22.96 -1.72
N LEU A 12 9.17 22.37 -2.88
CA LEU A 12 9.08 20.92 -3.08
C LEU A 12 10.03 20.13 -2.19
N LYS A 13 11.23 20.70 -1.95
CA LYS A 13 12.24 20.13 -1.04
C LYS A 13 11.71 20.03 0.40
N GLU A 14 11.17 21.13 0.94
CA GLU A 14 10.59 21.12 2.30
C GLU A 14 9.33 20.22 2.36
N LEU A 15 8.48 20.26 1.34
CA LEU A 15 7.30 19.38 1.27
C LEU A 15 7.69 17.89 1.31
N TYR A 16 8.72 17.48 0.58
CA TYR A 16 9.15 16.08 0.58
C TYR A 16 9.77 15.66 1.91
N LYS A 17 10.54 16.54 2.54
CA LYS A 17 11.04 16.31 3.89
C LYS A 17 9.89 16.07 4.88
N ASP A 18 8.85 16.90 4.84
CA ASP A 18 7.68 16.75 5.70
C ASP A 18 6.92 15.46 5.43
N ILE A 19 6.81 15.04 4.17
CA ILE A 19 6.19 13.77 3.78
C ILE A 19 6.99 12.58 4.33
N TYR A 20 8.32 12.57 4.19
CA TYR A 20 9.16 11.51 4.79
C TYR A 20 8.97 11.44 6.30
N GLN A 21 9.04 12.58 6.97
CA GLN A 21 8.87 12.64 8.42
C GLN A 21 7.51 12.11 8.88
N LYS A 22 6.43 12.45 8.13
CA LYS A 22 5.07 12.02 8.42
C LYS A 22 4.87 10.51 8.27
N TYR A 23 5.46 9.90 7.25
CA TYR A 23 5.25 8.48 6.95
C TYR A 23 6.15 7.55 7.75
N TRP A 24 7.40 7.94 8.02
CA TRP A 24 8.38 7.09 8.71
C TRP A 24 8.54 7.42 10.21
N GLY A 25 8.00 8.54 10.68
CA GLY A 25 8.07 8.92 12.10
C GLY A 25 9.43 9.47 12.53
N PRO A 26 9.58 9.84 13.82
CA PRO A 26 10.73 10.61 14.33
C PRO A 26 12.08 9.89 14.22
N GLU A 27 12.06 8.56 14.11
CA GLU A 27 13.28 7.74 13.95
C GLU A 27 13.88 7.82 12.54
N MET A 28 13.15 8.39 11.56
CA MET A 28 13.68 8.58 10.22
C MET A 28 14.70 9.71 10.17
N VAL A 29 15.95 9.37 9.84
CA VAL A 29 16.97 10.35 9.49
C VAL A 29 16.77 10.76 8.04
N ILE A 30 16.64 12.07 7.79
CA ILE A 30 16.47 12.63 6.44
C ILE A 30 17.75 13.37 6.07
N ASP A 31 18.59 12.79 5.20
CA ASP A 31 19.74 13.49 4.66
C ASP A 31 19.30 14.58 3.67
N VAL A 32 20.25 15.41 3.25
CA VAL A 32 19.96 16.57 2.40
C VAL A 32 19.46 16.11 1.03
N GLU A 33 19.98 14.98 0.55
CA GLU A 33 19.69 14.36 -0.73
C GLU A 33 18.25 13.83 -0.83
N GLU A 34 17.70 13.26 0.24
CA GLU A 34 16.34 12.69 0.28
C GLU A 34 15.29 13.76 -0.04
N GLN A 35 15.55 15.01 0.34
CA GLN A 35 14.66 16.14 0.09
C GLN A 35 14.47 16.43 -1.40
N TYR A 36 15.38 15.95 -2.26
CA TYR A 36 15.30 16.08 -3.72
C TYR A 36 14.71 14.84 -4.41
N THR A 37 14.24 13.84 -3.66
CA THR A 37 13.72 12.60 -4.24
C THR A 37 12.59 12.84 -5.24
N TRP A 38 11.79 13.89 -5.04
CA TRP A 38 10.74 14.28 -5.97
C TRP A 38 11.22 14.55 -7.40
N ALA A 39 12.45 15.04 -7.56
CA ALA A 39 12.97 15.43 -8.87
C ALA A 39 13.33 14.23 -9.75
N ARG A 40 13.53 13.05 -9.17
CA ARG A 40 14.01 11.85 -9.88
C ARG A 40 12.95 10.77 -10.11
N ILE A 41 11.72 10.95 -9.61
CA ILE A 41 10.66 9.94 -9.75
C ILE A 41 9.97 10.11 -11.13
N PRO A 42 10.14 9.17 -12.08
CA PRO A 42 9.57 9.32 -13.42
C PRO A 42 8.03 9.34 -13.38
N HIS A 43 7.43 8.61 -12.45
CA HIS A 43 5.97 8.50 -12.32
C HIS A 43 5.26 9.83 -12.00
N PHE A 44 5.96 10.88 -11.57
CA PHE A 44 5.35 12.21 -11.35
C PHE A 44 5.12 12.99 -12.64
N TYR A 45 5.71 12.55 -13.74
CA TYR A 45 5.41 13.06 -15.07
C TYR A 45 4.23 12.32 -15.73
N TYR A 46 3.61 11.39 -14.99
CA TYR A 46 2.37 10.71 -15.36
C TYR A 46 1.21 11.35 -14.59
N ASN A 47 0.00 11.25 -15.13
CA ASN A 47 -1.16 11.88 -14.53
C ASN A 47 -1.78 11.00 -13.43
N PHE A 48 -1.43 11.26 -12.16
CA PHE A 48 -1.96 10.55 -10.99
C PHE A 48 -1.90 9.02 -11.09
N TYR A 49 -0.79 8.45 -11.58
CA TYR A 49 -0.69 7.02 -11.81
C TYR A 49 -0.42 6.20 -10.52
N VAL A 50 0.45 6.71 -9.65
CA VAL A 50 1.05 5.92 -8.56
C VAL A 50 0.07 5.38 -7.51
N PHE A 51 -1.08 6.02 -7.31
CA PHE A 51 -2.06 5.56 -6.31
C PHE A 51 -2.62 4.18 -6.67
N GLN A 52 -2.60 3.82 -7.96
CA GLN A 52 -3.12 2.55 -8.47
C GLN A 52 -2.37 1.35 -7.90
N TYR A 53 -1.07 1.49 -7.58
CA TYR A 53 -0.30 0.44 -6.92
C TYR A 53 -0.86 0.12 -5.53
N ALA A 54 -1.10 1.15 -4.72
CA ALA A 54 -1.64 0.97 -3.37
C ALA A 54 -3.05 0.38 -3.40
N THR A 55 -3.92 0.87 -4.28
CA THR A 55 -5.29 0.34 -4.41
C THR A 55 -5.32 -1.07 -4.99
N GLY A 56 -4.44 -1.37 -5.96
CA GLY A 56 -4.34 -2.69 -6.57
C GLY A 56 -3.82 -3.73 -5.58
N PHE A 57 -2.78 -3.39 -4.82
CA PHE A 57 -2.27 -4.23 -3.74
C PHE A 57 -3.35 -4.50 -2.68
N SER A 58 -4.08 -3.47 -2.28
CA SER A 58 -5.17 -3.58 -1.29
C SER A 58 -6.32 -4.46 -1.77
N ALA A 59 -6.72 -4.34 -3.04
CA ALA A 59 -7.70 -5.23 -3.64
C ALA A 59 -7.21 -6.69 -3.65
N SER A 60 -5.92 -6.90 -3.97
CA SER A 60 -5.33 -8.24 -4.04
C SER A 60 -5.32 -8.95 -2.68
N GLU A 61 -5.11 -8.22 -1.58
CA GLU A 61 -5.14 -8.79 -0.23
C GLU A 61 -6.53 -9.32 0.12
N ILE A 62 -7.59 -8.54 -0.12
CA ILE A 62 -8.97 -8.99 0.11
C ILE A 62 -9.32 -10.21 -0.76
N LEU A 63 -8.94 -10.20 -2.04
CA LEU A 63 -9.18 -11.33 -2.95
C LEU A 63 -8.49 -12.59 -2.44
N SER A 64 -7.23 -12.47 -2.02
CA SER A 64 -6.44 -13.57 -1.45
C SER A 64 -7.10 -14.12 -0.18
N GLN A 65 -7.45 -13.25 0.77
CA GLN A 65 -8.16 -13.64 2.01
C GLN A 65 -9.46 -14.38 1.70
N LYS A 66 -10.29 -13.85 0.79
CA LYS A 66 -11.56 -14.50 0.40
C LYS A 66 -11.35 -15.88 -0.20
N ILE A 67 -10.33 -16.07 -1.02
CA ILE A 67 -10.01 -17.38 -1.62
C ILE A 67 -9.62 -18.38 -0.53
N LEU A 68 -8.79 -17.97 0.44
CA LEU A 68 -8.35 -18.82 1.54
C LEU A 68 -9.49 -19.19 2.50
N GLU A 69 -10.43 -18.27 2.74
CA GLU A 69 -11.51 -18.46 3.72
C GLU A 69 -12.78 -19.09 3.15
N ASN A 70 -13.17 -18.72 1.93
CA ASN A 70 -14.49 -19.07 1.35
C ASN A 70 -14.42 -20.11 0.22
N GLY A 71 -13.22 -20.60 -0.11
CA GLY A 71 -13.02 -21.70 -1.03
C GLY A 71 -13.65 -21.47 -2.41
N LYS A 72 -14.43 -22.46 -2.89
CA LYS A 72 -14.87 -22.53 -4.29
C LYS A 72 -15.64 -21.30 -4.79
N ASP A 73 -16.53 -20.72 -3.99
CA ASP A 73 -17.31 -19.54 -4.41
C ASP A 73 -16.41 -18.31 -4.66
N ALA A 74 -15.42 -18.07 -3.80
CA ALA A 74 -14.46 -16.99 -3.98
C ALA A 74 -13.53 -17.24 -5.19
N VAL A 75 -13.12 -18.49 -5.41
CA VAL A 75 -12.34 -18.87 -6.60
C VAL A 75 -13.14 -18.61 -7.88
N ASP A 76 -14.41 -19.01 -7.93
CA ASP A 76 -15.26 -18.82 -9.10
C ASP A 76 -15.47 -17.32 -9.39
N LYS A 77 -15.66 -16.48 -8.35
CA LYS A 77 -15.70 -15.01 -8.47
C LYS A 77 -14.39 -14.43 -8.99
N TYR A 78 -13.25 -14.87 -8.49
CA TYR A 78 -11.93 -14.43 -8.96
C TYR A 78 -11.67 -14.84 -10.42
N LEU A 79 -12.05 -16.05 -10.83
CA LEU A 79 -11.95 -16.47 -12.22
C LEU A 79 -12.84 -15.64 -13.15
N ASN A 80 -14.03 -15.25 -12.72
CA ASN A 80 -14.90 -14.35 -13.48
C ASN A 80 -14.31 -12.93 -13.57
N TYR A 81 -13.66 -12.44 -12.51
CA TYR A 81 -12.87 -11.22 -12.53
C TYR A 81 -11.79 -11.27 -13.63
N LEU A 82 -10.97 -12.33 -13.67
CA LEU A 82 -9.93 -12.49 -14.69
C LEU A 82 -10.50 -12.55 -16.12
N LYS A 83 -11.61 -13.26 -16.31
CA LYS A 83 -12.31 -13.33 -17.60
C LYS A 83 -12.89 -11.99 -18.06
N SER A 84 -13.13 -11.05 -17.13
CA SER A 84 -13.73 -9.75 -17.45
C SER A 84 -12.77 -8.84 -18.22
N GLY A 85 -11.46 -9.03 -18.12
CA GLY A 85 -10.47 -8.15 -18.79
C GLY A 85 -10.76 -6.67 -18.54
N SER A 86 -10.69 -5.85 -19.59
CA SER A 86 -11.01 -4.42 -19.55
C SER A 86 -12.45 -4.10 -20.04
N SER A 87 -13.41 -5.00 -19.78
CA SER A 87 -14.78 -4.88 -20.33
C SER A 87 -15.67 -3.81 -19.66
N ASP A 88 -15.28 -3.30 -18.49
CA ASP A 88 -16.04 -2.37 -17.65
C ASP A 88 -15.06 -1.57 -16.79
N TYR A 89 -15.56 -0.60 -16.02
CA TYR A 89 -14.74 0.18 -15.09
C TYR A 89 -14.10 -0.72 -14.03
N PRO A 90 -12.81 -0.51 -13.68
CA PRO A 90 -12.10 -1.35 -12.71
C PRO A 90 -12.82 -1.48 -11.37
N ILE A 91 -13.44 -0.41 -10.88
CA ILE A 91 -14.21 -0.44 -9.62
C ILE A 91 -15.45 -1.35 -9.69
N ASN A 92 -16.12 -1.42 -10.84
CA ASN A 92 -17.28 -2.28 -11.04
C ASN A 92 -16.85 -3.75 -11.14
N ILE A 93 -15.76 -4.00 -11.87
CA ILE A 93 -15.17 -5.33 -12.03
C ILE A 93 -14.72 -5.89 -10.66
N LEU A 94 -14.03 -5.08 -9.85
CA LEU A 94 -13.63 -5.47 -8.49
C LEU A 94 -14.85 -5.70 -7.58
N ARG A 95 -15.88 -4.86 -7.68
CA ARG A 95 -17.12 -5.05 -6.90
C ARG A 95 -17.81 -6.37 -7.23
N LYS A 96 -17.86 -6.77 -8.51
CA LYS A 96 -18.36 -8.09 -8.94
C LYS A 96 -17.51 -9.25 -8.39
N ALA A 97 -16.20 -9.03 -8.20
CA ALA A 97 -15.28 -9.97 -7.55
C ALA A 97 -15.43 -10.00 -6.01
N GLY A 98 -16.27 -9.13 -5.44
CA GLY A 98 -16.52 -9.03 -4.01
C GLY A 98 -15.60 -8.04 -3.27
N VAL A 99 -14.94 -7.12 -3.98
CA VAL A 99 -14.09 -6.06 -3.40
C VAL A 99 -14.71 -4.69 -3.69
N ASP A 100 -15.15 -3.98 -2.65
CA ASP A 100 -15.64 -2.61 -2.81
C ASP A 100 -14.53 -1.59 -2.54
N MET A 101 -13.99 -0.97 -3.58
CA MET A 101 -12.90 0.01 -3.46
C MET A 101 -13.36 1.38 -2.95
N SER A 102 -14.67 1.59 -2.72
CA SER A 102 -15.20 2.77 -2.04
C SER A 102 -15.28 2.65 -0.52
N SER A 103 -15.06 1.45 0.03
CA SER A 103 -14.98 1.24 1.48
C SER A 103 -13.52 1.31 1.97
N PRO A 104 -13.27 1.53 3.27
CA PRO A 104 -11.92 1.48 3.83
C PRO A 104 -11.37 0.04 3.94
N ASP A 105 -12.22 -0.98 3.77
CA ASP A 105 -11.89 -2.38 4.07
C ASP A 105 -10.65 -2.90 3.32
N PRO A 106 -10.43 -2.61 2.01
CA PRO A 106 -9.24 -3.09 1.32
C PRO A 106 -7.94 -2.59 1.93
N ILE A 107 -7.90 -1.33 2.37
CA ILE A 107 -6.72 -0.74 3.00
C ILE A 107 -6.52 -1.33 4.40
N LEU A 108 -7.60 -1.47 5.16
CA LEU A 108 -7.55 -2.03 6.52
C LEU A 108 -7.12 -3.51 6.52
N ALA A 109 -7.44 -4.27 5.48
CA ALA A 109 -6.99 -5.65 5.34
C ALA A 109 -5.46 -5.75 5.17
N VAL A 110 -4.87 -4.84 4.39
CA VAL A 110 -3.41 -4.76 4.25
C VAL A 110 -2.75 -4.41 5.58
N THR A 111 -3.26 -3.38 6.28
CA THR A 111 -2.67 -2.98 7.57
C THR A 111 -2.80 -4.10 8.61
N LYS A 112 -3.92 -4.82 8.64
CA LYS A 112 -4.12 -5.97 9.52
C LYS A 112 -3.15 -7.12 9.20
N LYS A 113 -2.91 -7.39 7.91
CA LYS A 113 -1.95 -8.41 7.48
C LYS A 113 -0.54 -8.02 7.88
N MET A 114 -0.15 -6.76 7.68
CA MET A 114 1.14 -6.23 8.12
C MET A 114 1.32 -6.36 9.63
N ASP A 115 0.33 -5.94 10.43
CA ASP A 115 0.34 -6.06 11.89
C ASP A 115 0.52 -7.52 12.35
N THR A 116 -0.19 -8.46 11.70
CA THR A 116 -0.04 -9.89 12.01
C THR A 116 1.37 -10.39 11.74
N LEU A 117 1.96 -10.03 10.60
CA LEU A 117 3.31 -10.46 10.22
C LEU A 117 4.39 -9.82 11.09
N LEU A 118 4.21 -8.55 11.49
CA LEU A 118 5.14 -7.87 12.41
C LEU A 118 5.11 -8.51 13.79
N ASN A 119 3.93 -8.76 14.35
CA ASN A 119 3.78 -9.46 15.63
C ASN A 119 4.41 -10.86 15.61
N GLU A 120 4.24 -11.60 14.51
CA GLU A 120 4.87 -12.91 14.33
C GLU A 120 6.40 -12.80 14.28
N MET A 121 6.93 -11.81 13.54
CA MET A 121 8.36 -11.55 13.47
C MET A 121 8.95 -11.20 14.84
N GLU A 122 8.32 -10.29 15.58
CA GLU A 122 8.76 -9.90 16.94
C GLU A 122 8.76 -11.08 17.90
N PHE A 123 7.70 -11.90 17.87
CA PHE A 123 7.62 -13.11 18.67
C PHE A 123 8.77 -14.08 18.36
N LEU A 124 9.07 -14.30 17.08
CA LEU A 124 10.14 -15.19 16.65
C LEU A 124 11.53 -14.67 17.06
N ILE A 125 11.78 -13.36 16.96
CA ILE A 125 13.03 -12.73 17.39
C ILE A 125 13.23 -12.92 18.90
N ASN A 126 12.24 -12.57 19.71
CA ASN A 126 12.30 -12.71 21.17
C ASN A 126 12.54 -14.18 21.59
N LYS A 127 11.89 -15.13 20.91
CA LYS A 127 12.09 -16.56 21.16
C LYS A 127 13.53 -17.00 20.86
N LEU A 128 14.15 -16.47 19.81
CA LEU A 128 15.53 -16.79 19.44
C LEU A 128 16.54 -16.19 20.44
N GLU A 129 16.30 -14.99 20.95
CA GLU A 129 17.14 -14.34 21.96
C GLU A 129 17.11 -15.13 23.27
N LEU A 130 15.92 -15.49 23.77
CA LEU A 130 15.76 -16.32 24.97
C LEU A 130 16.46 -17.69 24.84
N ALA A 131 16.44 -18.28 23.64
CA ALA A 131 17.11 -19.55 23.37
C ALA A 131 18.65 -19.44 23.31
N ARG A 132 19.19 -18.23 23.09
CA ARG A 132 20.63 -17.96 23.15
C ARG A 132 21.10 -17.73 24.57
N ASP A 133 20.32 -17.01 25.38
CA ASP A 133 20.70 -16.67 26.77
C ASP A 133 20.58 -17.85 27.75
N THR A 134 19.92 -18.93 27.35
CA THR A 134 19.78 -20.17 28.12
C THR A 134 20.85 -21.22 27.81
N LYS A 135 21.82 -20.91 26.93
CA LYS A 135 23.00 -21.72 26.61
C LYS A 135 24.27 -21.09 27.13
#